data_AF-Q6LC92-F1
#
_entry.id   AF-Q6LC92-F1
#
_cell.length_a   1.000
_cell.length_b   1.000
_cell.length_c   1.000
_cell.angle_alpha   90.00
_cell.angle_beta   90.00
_cell.angle_gamma   90.00
#
_symmetry.space_group_name_H-M   'P 1'
#
loop_
_entity.id
_entity.type
_entity.pdbx_description
1 polymer ?
#
loop_
_entity_poly.entity_id
_entity_poly.type
_entity_poly.pdbx_seq_one_letter_code
_entity_poly.pdbx_strand_id
1 'polypeptide(L)' 'SMDTGYPKMIAEEFPGIGNKVDAVFQKDGFLYFFHGTRQYQFDFKTKRILTLQKANSWFNCRK' A
#
# COMPACT_ATOMS: atom_id res chain seq x y z
N SER A 1 13.43 21.83 -2.85
CA SER A 1 12.80 21.59 -4.16
C SER A 1 12.30 20.17 -4.19
N MET A 2 11.29 19.85 -5.01
CA MET A 2 10.91 18.47 -5.32
C MET A 2 11.99 17.82 -6.21
N ASP A 3 12.08 16.50 -6.17
CA ASP A 3 12.97 15.72 -7.03
C ASP A 3 12.51 15.75 -8.50
N THR A 4 13.47 15.75 -9.43
CA THR A 4 13.20 15.69 -10.87
C THR A 4 12.44 14.43 -11.25
N GLY A 5 11.34 14.57 -11.99
CA GLY A 5 10.51 13.45 -12.44
C GLY A 5 9.31 13.12 -11.55
N TYR A 6 9.04 13.93 -10.51
CA TYR A 6 7.77 13.95 -9.78
C TYR A 6 6.92 15.17 -10.15
N PRO A 7 5.57 15.10 -10.02
CA PRO A 7 4.75 13.99 -9.51
C PRO A 7 4.59 12.83 -10.51
N LYS A 8 4.38 11.62 -10.00
CA LYS A 8 4.13 10.40 -10.78
C LYS A 8 2.76 9.80 -10.48
N MET A 9 2.25 8.96 -11.39
CA MET A 9 1.01 8.24 -11.17
C MET A 9 1.20 7.10 -10.16
N ILE A 10 0.28 7.00 -9.20
CA ILE A 10 0.29 5.91 -8.18
C ILE A 10 0.26 4.55 -8.88
N ALA A 11 -0.58 4.37 -9.89
CA ALA A 11 -0.73 3.11 -10.59
C ALA A 11 0.53 2.67 -11.36
N GLU A 12 1.44 3.60 -11.69
CA GLU A 12 2.72 3.33 -12.35
C GLU A 12 3.79 2.89 -11.33
N GLU A 13 3.89 3.60 -10.20
CA GLU A 13 4.91 3.32 -9.19
C GLU A 13 4.53 2.19 -8.22
N PHE A 14 3.23 2.04 -7.93
CA PHE A 14 2.67 1.06 -6.99
C PHE A 14 1.54 0.26 -7.67
N PRO A 15 1.87 -0.61 -8.64
CA PRO A 15 0.87 -1.35 -9.40
C PRO A 15 -0.02 -2.22 -8.48
N GLY A 16 -1.33 -2.17 -8.74
CA GLY A 16 -2.33 -3.03 -8.10
C GLY A 16 -3.01 -2.48 -6.84
N ILE A 17 -2.48 -1.43 -6.20
CA ILE A 17 -3.13 -0.83 -5.00
C ILE A 17 -4.32 0.08 -5.36
N GLY A 18 -4.49 0.37 -6.65
CA GLY A 18 -5.47 1.31 -7.18
C GLY A 18 -4.87 2.68 -7.47
N ASN A 19 -5.72 3.71 -7.56
CA ASN A 19 -5.35 5.09 -7.90
C ASN A 19 -5.52 6.07 -6.73
N LYS A 20 -5.88 5.58 -5.54
CA LYS A 20 -6.09 6.37 -4.33
C LYS A 20 -5.55 5.60 -3.13
N VAL A 21 -4.87 6.32 -2.24
CA VAL A 21 -4.40 5.84 -0.94
C VAL A 21 -5.14 6.61 0.14
N ASP A 22 -5.80 5.91 1.06
CA ASP A 22 -6.44 6.52 2.23
C ASP A 22 -5.44 6.66 3.39
N ALA A 23 -4.55 5.67 3.56
CA ALA A 23 -3.45 5.70 4.52
C ALA A 23 -2.31 4.77 4.08
N VAL A 24 -1.10 5.01 4.60
CA VAL A 24 0.07 4.14 4.38
C VAL A 24 1.04 4.23 5.55
N PHE A 25 1.70 3.12 5.87
CA PHE A 25 2.90 3.12 6.71
C PHE A 25 3.90 2.05 6.22
N GLN A 26 5.14 2.13 6.71
CA GLN A 26 6.19 1.15 6.44
C GLN A 26 6.50 0.32 7.68
N LYS A 27 6.65 -0.99 7.53
CA LYS A 27 7.12 -1.89 8.60
C LYS A 27 7.84 -3.11 8.01
N ASP A 28 8.96 -3.50 8.62
CA ASP A 28 9.75 -4.68 8.23
C ASP A 28 10.12 -4.73 6.73
N GLY A 29 10.37 -3.55 6.13
CA GLY A 29 10.72 -3.43 4.71
C GLY A 29 9.55 -3.41 3.73
N PHE A 30 8.30 -3.54 4.21
CA PHE A 30 7.09 -3.51 3.39
C PHE A 30 6.29 -2.23 3.59
N LEU A 31 5.59 -1.81 2.54
CA LEU A 31 4.60 -0.74 2.60
C LEU A 31 3.21 -1.35 2.78
N TYR A 32 2.45 -0.81 3.74
CA TYR A 32 1.09 -1.25 4.04
C TYR A 32 0.12 -0.17 3.60
N PHE A 33 -0.41 -0.30 2.39
CA PHE A 33 -1.37 0.64 1.81
C PHE A 33 -2.79 0.30 2.24
N PHE A 34 -3.60 1.33 2.48
CA PHE A 34 -5.02 1.19 2.80
C PHE A 34 -5.88 1.93 1.78
N HIS A 35 -6.95 1.26 1.36
CA HIS A 35 -7.99 1.82 0.51
C HIS A 35 -9.34 1.24 0.95
N GLY A 36 -10.19 2.07 1.54
CA GLY A 36 -11.42 1.65 2.20
C GLY A 36 -11.14 0.54 3.22
N THR A 37 -11.83 -0.59 3.07
CA THR A 37 -11.68 -1.74 3.97
C THR A 37 -10.56 -2.69 3.57
N ARG A 38 -9.72 -2.36 2.59
CA ARG A 38 -8.64 -3.21 2.07
C ARG A 38 -7.27 -2.71 2.53
N GLN A 39 -6.40 -3.65 2.86
CA GLN A 39 -5.00 -3.41 3.19
C GLN A 39 -4.10 -4.25 2.27
N TYR A 40 -3.15 -3.61 1.61
CA TYR A 40 -2.19 -4.23 0.70
C TYR A 40 -0.82 -4.23 1.36
N GLN A 41 -0.22 -5.40 1.57
CA GLN A 41 1.20 -5.49 1.91
C GLN A 41 1.99 -5.49 0.60
N PHE A 42 2.76 -4.44 0.37
CA PHE A 42 3.47 -4.19 -0.88
C PHE A 42 4.98 -4.26 -0.65
N ASP A 43 5.66 -5.08 -1.44
CA ASP A 43 7.11 -5.12 -1.50
C ASP A 43 7.60 -4.10 -2.53
N PHE A 44 8.27 -3.06 -2.04
CA PHE A 44 8.80 -1.99 -2.87
C PHE A 44 9.94 -2.45 -3.79
N LYS A 45 10.71 -3.48 -3.40
CA LYS A 45 11.85 -3.97 -4.20
C LYS A 45 11.37 -4.73 -5.44
N THR A 46 10.35 -5.57 -5.27
CA THR A 46 9.80 -6.37 -6.37
C THR A 46 8.61 -5.70 -7.06
N LYS A 47 8.13 -4.56 -6.54
CA LYS A 47 6.92 -3.85 -6.97
C LYS A 47 5.68 -4.76 -7.01
N ARG A 48 5.50 -5.60 -5.99
CA ARG A 48 4.41 -6.59 -5.93
C ARG A 48 3.61 -6.49 -4.63
N ILE A 49 2.32 -6.77 -4.75
CA ILE A 49 1.44 -7.01 -3.61
C ILE A 49 1.69 -8.46 -3.14
N LEU A 50 2.12 -8.62 -1.89
CA LEU A 50 2.35 -9.92 -1.27
C LEU A 50 1.07 -10.48 -0.65
N THR A 51 0.30 -9.62 0.03
CA THR A 51 -0.96 -10.01 0.66
C THR A 51 -2.01 -8.91 0.50
N LEU A 52 -3.28 -9.34 0.39
CA LEU A 52 -4.45 -8.48 0.41
C LEU A 52 -5.34 -8.92 1.58
N GLN A 53 -5.53 -8.03 2.53
CA GLN A 53 -6.27 -8.29 3.77
C GLN A 53 -7.36 -7.24 4.00
N LYS A 54 -8.20 -7.46 5.02
CA LYS A 54 -9.08 -6.39 5.53
C LYS A 54 -8.27 -5.38 6.33
N ALA A 55 -8.66 -4.11 6.31
CA ALA A 55 -7.97 -3.03 7.03
C ALA A 55 -7.85 -3.27 8.55
N ASN A 56 -8.76 -4.05 9.13
CA ASN A 56 -8.74 -4.41 10.55
C ASN A 56 -8.09 -5.78 10.83
N SER A 57 -7.35 -6.38 9.89
CA SER A 57 -6.83 -7.75 10.00
C SER A 57 -5.88 -7.97 11.18
N TRP A 58 -5.21 -6.93 11.66
CA TRP A 58 -4.30 -7.01 12.82
C TRP A 58 -5.01 -6.86 14.16
N PHE A 59 -6.23 -6.32 14.13
CA PHE A 59 -7.04 -6.27 15.32
C PHE A 59 -7.66 -7.65 15.48
N ASN A 60 -7.46 -8.28 16.64
CA ASN A 60 -7.99 -9.60 16.97
C ASN A 60 -9.53 -9.57 17.12
N CYS A 61 -10.22 -9.11 16.08
CA CYS A 61 -11.66 -8.96 16.02
C CYS A 61 -12.29 -10.36 15.99
N ARG A 62 -13.26 -10.58 16.87
CA ARG A 62 -14.11 -11.78 16.82
C ARG A 62 -15.01 -11.70 15.58
N LYS A 63 -15.33 -12.87 15.02
CA LYS A 63 -16.28 -12.99 13.90
C LYS A 63 -17.69 -12.67 14.36
#